data_AF-A0AAV5ISW7-F1
#
_entry.id   AF-A0AAV5ISW7-F1
#
_cell.length_a   1.000
_cell.length_b   1.000
_cell.length_c   1.000
_cell.angle_alpha   90.00
_cell.angle_beta   90.00
_cell.angle_gamma   90.00
#
_symmetry.space_group_name_H-M   'P 1'
#
loop_
_entity.id
_entity.type
_entity.pdbx_description
1 polymer ?
#
loop_
_entity_poly.entity_id
_entity_poly.type
_entity_poly.pdbx_seq_one_letter_code
_entity_poly.pdbx_strand_id
1 'polypeptide(L)'
;MAAPQPPPPKTRSWFSYFRYEEGRDSPTDARNILLVVATLIATVTFQAGVNPPGGVWQDEGLGHVPGRAIYASQKHAYYVFLISNTIALSTSILVIISLTHKFPFQLEILAATIAMLVTYGSAIFAVTPKESVKFRYVLIAAALPFTLRCLIQGFHTCRSMMSD
;
A
#
# COMPACT_ATOMS: atom_id res chain seq x y z
N MET A 1 37.23 -46.46 -16.14
CA MET A 1 36.85 -45.07 -15.76
C MET A 1 35.48 -44.80 -16.35
N ALA A 2 34.45 -44.68 -15.50
CA ALA A 2 33.11 -44.33 -15.97
C ALA A 2 33.06 -42.82 -16.27
N ALA A 3 32.43 -42.44 -17.39
CA ALA A 3 32.25 -41.04 -17.75
C ALA A 3 31.38 -40.31 -16.71
N PRO A 4 31.61 -39.02 -16.45
CA PRO A 4 30.78 -38.24 -15.53
C PRO A 4 29.32 -38.23 -16.01
N GLN A 5 28.39 -38.52 -15.11
CA GLN A 5 26.96 -38.44 -15.43
C GLN A 5 26.56 -36.98 -15.70
N PRO A 6 25.75 -36.70 -16.75
CA PRO A 6 25.28 -35.36 -17.04
C PRO A 6 24.39 -34.84 -15.89
N PRO A 7 24.46 -33.53 -15.59
CA PRO A 7 23.69 -32.96 -14.50
C PRO A 7 22.17 -33.12 -14.76
N PRO A 8 21.37 -33.37 -13.71
CA PRO A 8 19.93 -33.55 -13.86
C PRO A 8 19.28 -32.27 -14.41
N PRO A 9 18.23 -32.39 -15.26
CA PRO A 9 17.56 -31.24 -15.84
C PRO A 9 16.94 -30.37 -14.73
N LYS A 10 17.31 -29.09 -14.70
CA LYS A 10 16.73 -28.11 -13.77
C LYS A 10 15.22 -28.06 -13.99
N THR A 11 14.45 -28.52 -13.01
CA THR A 11 12.99 -28.31 -12.95
C THR A 11 12.73 -26.81 -12.95
N ARG A 12 12.32 -26.24 -14.10
CA ARG A 12 11.98 -24.81 -14.19
C ARG A 12 10.71 -24.56 -13.38
N SER A 13 10.87 -24.05 -12.16
CA SER A 13 9.76 -23.50 -11.37
C SER A 13 9.13 -22.33 -12.13
N TRP A 14 7.80 -22.33 -12.25
CA TRP A 14 7.02 -21.29 -12.96
C TRP A 14 7.38 -19.86 -12.50
N PHE A 15 7.73 -19.67 -11.22
CA PHE A 15 8.18 -18.38 -10.69
C PHE A 15 9.44 -17.82 -11.37
N SER A 16 10.34 -18.68 -11.85
CA SER A 16 11.55 -18.26 -12.55
C SER A 16 11.26 -17.56 -13.88
N TYR A 17 10.10 -17.84 -14.50
CA TYR A 17 9.68 -17.23 -15.75
C TYR A 17 9.23 -15.76 -15.57
N PHE A 18 8.62 -15.44 -14.44
CA PHE A 18 8.12 -14.09 -14.12
C PHE A 18 9.12 -13.22 -13.37
N ARG A 19 10.33 -13.73 -13.12
CA ARG A 19 11.35 -12.98 -12.42
C ARG A 19 11.85 -11.84 -13.30
N TYR A 20 11.99 -10.65 -12.72
CA TYR A 20 12.66 -9.53 -13.37
C TYR A 20 14.12 -9.90 -13.65
N GLU A 21 14.57 -9.71 -14.89
CA GLU A 21 15.95 -9.94 -15.29
C GLU A 21 16.53 -8.68 -15.93
N GLU A 22 17.52 -8.07 -15.28
CA GLU A 22 18.12 -6.78 -15.67
C GLU A 22 18.66 -6.75 -17.11
N GLY A 23 19.03 -7.91 -17.67
CA GLY A 23 19.47 -8.03 -19.07
C GLY A 23 18.36 -8.23 -20.10
N ARG A 24 17.15 -8.62 -19.68
CA ARG A 24 16.00 -8.88 -20.56
C ARG A 24 14.93 -7.79 -20.45
N ASP A 25 14.70 -7.31 -19.23
CA ASP A 25 13.58 -6.44 -18.88
C ASP A 25 14.08 -5.01 -18.65
N SER A 26 13.59 -4.06 -19.44
CA SER A 26 14.03 -2.67 -19.30
C SER A 26 13.55 -2.05 -17.98
N PRO A 27 14.34 -1.19 -17.33
CA PRO A 27 13.90 -0.47 -16.13
C PRO A 27 12.64 0.37 -16.36
N THR A 28 12.44 0.86 -17.59
CA THR A 28 11.24 1.62 -18.00
C THR A 28 10.00 0.74 -18.00
N ASP A 29 10.08 -0.48 -18.54
CA ASP A 29 8.95 -1.40 -18.58
C ASP A 29 8.57 -1.86 -17.17
N ALA A 30 9.56 -2.20 -16.35
CA ALA A 30 9.34 -2.52 -14.95
C ALA A 30 8.66 -1.35 -14.21
N ARG A 31 9.15 -0.12 -14.40
CA ARG A 31 8.53 1.09 -13.83
C ARG A 31 7.07 1.24 -14.25
N ASN A 32 6.77 1.06 -15.54
CA ASN A 32 5.41 1.21 -16.06
C ASN A 32 4.47 0.15 -15.49
N ILE A 33 4.89 -1.11 -15.43
CA ILE A 33 4.10 -2.21 -14.84
C ILE A 33 3.85 -1.94 -13.34
N LEU A 34 4.89 -1.55 -12.60
CA LEU A 34 4.75 -1.26 -11.17
C LEU A 34 3.83 -0.06 -10.90
N LEU A 35 3.85 0.97 -11.76
CA LEU A 35 2.90 2.09 -11.67
C LEU A 35 1.45 1.64 -11.87
N VAL A 36 1.19 0.75 -12.83
CA VAL A 36 -0.14 0.18 -13.05
C VAL A 36 -0.58 -0.62 -11.82
N VAL A 37 0.25 -1.52 -11.32
CA VAL A 37 -0.05 -2.35 -10.14
C VAL A 37 -0.30 -1.47 -8.91
N ALA A 38 0.56 -0.49 -8.64
CA ALA A 38 0.41 0.40 -7.50
C ALA A 38 -0.86 1.26 -7.61
N THR A 39 -1.18 1.77 -8.80
CA THR A 39 -2.40 2.54 -9.03
C THR A 39 -3.64 1.68 -8.80
N LEU A 40 -3.66 0.44 -9.30
CA LEU A 40 -4.77 -0.49 -9.08
C LEU A 40 -4.99 -0.80 -7.59
N ILE A 41 -3.91 -1.08 -6.84
CA ILE A 41 -4.03 -1.32 -5.39
C ILE A 41 -4.53 -0.06 -4.68
N ALA A 42 -4.01 1.12 -5.02
CA ALA A 42 -4.48 2.39 -4.46
C ALA A 42 -5.98 2.63 -4.75
N THR A 43 -6.44 2.37 -5.98
CA THR A 43 -7.85 2.49 -6.35
C THR A 43 -8.73 1.53 -5.56
N VAL A 44 -8.37 0.24 -5.52
CA VAL A 44 -9.17 -0.78 -4.80
C VAL A 44 -9.23 -0.47 -3.30
N THR A 45 -8.12 -0.07 -2.71
CA THR A 45 -8.06 0.26 -1.27
C THR A 45 -8.83 1.54 -0.95
N PHE A 46 -8.70 2.60 -1.77
CA PHE A 46 -9.50 3.81 -1.61
C PHE A 46 -11.00 3.49 -1.67
N GLN A 47 -11.44 2.75 -2.69
CA GLN A 47 -12.84 2.35 -2.84
C GLN A 47 -13.36 1.55 -1.65
N ALA A 48 -12.59 0.58 -1.17
CA ALA A 48 -12.98 -0.25 -0.03
C ALA A 48 -13.00 0.54 1.31
N GLY A 49 -12.17 1.57 1.45
CA GLY A 49 -12.16 2.42 2.64
C GLY A 49 -13.34 3.41 2.68
N VAL A 50 -13.65 4.05 1.55
CA VAL A 50 -14.77 5.01 1.47
C VAL A 50 -16.14 4.32 1.40
N ASN A 51 -16.17 3.09 0.87
CA ASN A 51 -17.36 2.24 0.83
C ASN A 51 -17.08 0.98 1.66
N PRO A 52 -17.24 1.03 3.01
CA PRO A 52 -16.92 -0.10 3.87
C PRO A 52 -17.75 -1.34 3.47
N PRO A 53 -17.19 -2.55 3.61
CA PRO A 53 -17.92 -3.80 3.37
C PRO A 53 -19.25 -3.84 4.12
N GLY A 54 -20.33 -4.24 3.44
CA GLY A 54 -21.67 -4.22 4.02
C GLY A 54 -22.32 -2.83 4.10
N GLY A 55 -21.62 -1.76 3.71
CA GLY A 55 -22.14 -0.40 3.65
C GLY A 55 -22.16 0.32 4.99
N VAL A 56 -22.96 1.39 5.03
CA VAL A 56 -23.16 2.22 6.21
C VAL A 56 -24.63 2.21 6.63
N TRP A 57 -24.87 2.36 7.93
CA TRP A 57 -26.22 2.54 8.47
C TRP A 57 -26.89 3.75 7.82
N GLN A 58 -28.17 3.62 7.47
CA GLN A 58 -28.97 4.69 6.86
C GLN A 58 -29.96 5.31 7.85
N ASP A 59 -30.29 4.56 8.90
CA ASP A 59 -31.28 4.87 9.91
C ASP A 59 -30.64 5.06 11.29
N GLU A 60 -31.37 5.77 12.15
CA GLU A 60 -31.02 5.94 13.55
C GLU A 60 -31.86 4.96 14.39
N GLY A 61 -31.20 4.13 15.21
CA GLY A 61 -31.87 3.10 16.02
C GLY A 61 -30.89 2.12 16.65
N LEU A 62 -31.33 1.25 17.57
CA LEU A 62 -30.59 0.08 18.10
C LEU A 62 -29.08 0.26 18.44
N GLY A 63 -28.63 1.48 18.75
CA GLY A 63 -27.23 1.79 19.07
C GLY A 63 -26.31 2.02 17.84
N HIS A 64 -26.85 2.08 16.62
CA HIS A 64 -26.12 2.47 15.42
C HIS A 64 -26.47 3.89 14.94
N VAL A 65 -25.48 4.54 14.32
CA VAL A 65 -25.53 5.94 13.89
C VAL A 65 -25.44 5.98 12.36
N PRO A 66 -26.31 6.75 11.66
CA PRO A 66 -26.24 6.92 10.22
C PRO A 66 -24.84 7.31 9.72
N GLY A 67 -24.41 6.74 8.61
CA GLY A 67 -23.09 6.96 8.02
C GLY A 67 -21.96 6.18 8.68
N ARG A 68 -22.18 5.48 9.80
CA ARG A 68 -21.20 4.55 10.37
C ARG A 68 -21.20 3.22 9.63
N ALA A 69 -20.01 2.64 9.46
CA ALA A 69 -19.84 1.34 8.82
C ALA A 69 -20.62 0.26 9.57
N ILE A 70 -21.45 -0.51 8.85
CA ILE A 70 -22.12 -1.70 9.39
C ILE A 70 -21.07 -2.72 9.84
N TYR A 71 -19.96 -2.83 9.11
CA TYR A 71 -18.86 -3.71 9.46
C TYR A 71 -18.22 -3.40 10.82
N ALA A 72 -18.32 -2.16 11.31
CA ALA A 72 -17.77 -1.76 12.61
C ALA A 72 -18.46 -2.47 13.80
N SER A 73 -19.63 -3.09 13.58
CA SER A 73 -20.29 -3.97 14.57
C SER A 73 -19.41 -5.17 14.94
N GLN A 74 -18.57 -5.65 14.03
CA GLN A 74 -17.53 -6.66 14.31
C GLN A 74 -16.18 -5.99 14.55
N LYS A 75 -16.02 -5.38 15.74
CA LYS A 75 -14.88 -4.50 16.06
C LYS A 75 -13.52 -5.08 15.64
N HIS A 76 -13.19 -6.33 16.01
CA HIS A 76 -11.87 -6.90 15.70
C HIS A 76 -11.61 -7.06 14.20
N ALA A 77 -12.52 -7.68 13.46
CA ALA A 77 -12.40 -7.88 12.02
C ALA A 77 -12.34 -6.55 11.26
N TYR A 78 -13.14 -5.57 11.68
CA TYR A 78 -13.16 -4.24 11.10
C TYR A 78 -11.82 -3.51 11.21
N TYR A 79 -11.17 -3.56 12.38
CA TYR A 79 -9.85 -2.92 12.55
C TYR A 79 -8.73 -3.65 11.82
N VAL A 80 -8.77 -5.00 11.74
CA VAL A 80 -7.82 -5.76 10.90
C VAL A 80 -7.96 -5.34 9.43
N PHE A 81 -9.20 -5.24 8.94
CA PHE A 81 -9.49 -4.74 7.60
C PHE A 81 -8.96 -3.32 7.39
N LEU A 82 -9.33 -2.37 8.26
CA LEU A 82 -8.94 -0.96 8.12
C LEU A 82 -7.42 -0.78 8.12
N ILE A 83 -6.71 -1.42 9.06
CA ILE A 83 -5.26 -1.30 9.19
C ILE A 83 -4.59 -1.87 7.93
N SER A 84 -4.99 -3.08 7.52
CA SER A 84 -4.41 -3.73 6.33
C SER A 84 -4.67 -2.91 5.05
N ASN A 85 -5.88 -2.39 4.91
CA ASN A 85 -6.27 -1.56 3.77
C ASN A 85 -5.49 -0.23 3.73
N THR A 86 -5.31 0.41 4.90
CA THR A 86 -4.54 1.65 5.04
C THR A 86 -3.06 1.42 4.71
N ILE A 87 -2.46 0.32 5.18
CA ILE A 87 -1.07 -0.03 4.84
C ILE A 87 -0.92 -0.23 3.33
N ALA A 88 -1.85 -0.97 2.71
CA ALA A 88 -1.82 -1.22 1.27
C ALA A 88 -1.94 0.09 0.46
N LEU A 89 -2.84 1.00 0.84
CA LEU A 89 -2.97 2.33 0.23
C LEU A 89 -1.68 3.16 0.39
N SER A 90 -1.17 3.29 1.62
CA SER A 90 0.05 4.06 1.92
C SER A 90 1.28 3.52 1.17
N THR A 91 1.48 2.21 1.14
CA THR A 91 2.60 1.58 0.41
C THR A 91 2.45 1.79 -1.10
N SER A 92 1.24 1.73 -1.65
CA SER A 92 1.01 1.97 -3.07
C SER A 92 1.32 3.42 -3.47
N ILE A 93 0.88 4.39 -2.66
CA ILE A 93 1.21 5.80 -2.86
C ILE A 93 2.72 6.04 -2.81
N LEU A 94 3.41 5.42 -1.85
CA LEU A 94 4.87 5.48 -1.79
C LEU A 94 5.53 4.95 -3.06
N VAL A 95 5.08 3.81 -3.58
CA VAL A 95 5.58 3.26 -4.84
C VAL A 95 5.33 4.24 -5.99
N ILE A 96 4.13 4.79 -6.11
CA ILE A 96 3.80 5.81 -7.12
C ILE A 96 4.78 6.99 -7.04
N ILE A 97 4.92 7.63 -5.87
CA ILE A 97 5.82 8.77 -5.67
C ILE A 97 7.29 8.41 -5.98
N SER A 98 7.71 7.16 -5.69
CA SER A 98 9.06 6.67 -6.04
C SER A 98 9.29 6.65 -7.53
N LEU A 99 8.35 6.06 -8.25
CA LEU A 99 8.50 5.72 -9.66
C LEU A 99 8.27 6.96 -10.53
N THR A 100 7.51 7.93 -10.04
CA THR A 100 7.28 9.23 -10.70
C THR A 100 8.29 10.30 -10.31
N HIS A 101 9.36 9.95 -9.58
CA HIS A 101 10.40 10.90 -9.20
C HIS A 101 11.11 11.46 -10.44
N LYS A 102 11.32 12.78 -10.51
CA LYS A 102 11.89 13.52 -11.64
C LYS A 102 11.01 13.58 -12.91
N PHE A 103 9.73 13.21 -12.83
CA PHE A 103 8.79 13.48 -13.91
C PHE A 103 8.39 14.96 -13.96
N PRO A 104 8.07 15.51 -15.15
CA PRO A 104 7.65 16.91 -15.28
C PRO A 104 6.37 17.24 -14.47
N PHE A 105 5.50 16.25 -14.20
CA PHE A 105 4.25 16.41 -13.47
C PHE A 105 4.30 15.91 -12.01
N GLN A 106 5.49 15.89 -11.41
CA GLN A 106 5.67 15.32 -10.07
C GLN A 106 4.90 16.11 -8.99
N LEU A 107 4.78 17.42 -9.11
CA LEU A 107 4.08 18.25 -8.13
C LEU A 107 2.58 18.02 -8.18
N GLU A 108 2.01 17.86 -9.37
CA GLU A 108 0.60 17.54 -9.59
C GLU A 108 0.26 16.17 -9.03
N ILE A 109 1.12 15.16 -9.27
CA ILE A 109 0.95 13.82 -8.70
C ILE A 109 1.07 13.86 -7.17
N LEU A 110 2.01 14.63 -6.62
CA LEU A 110 2.15 14.80 -5.17
C LEU A 110 0.92 15.48 -4.57
N ALA A 111 0.45 16.57 -5.16
CA ALA A 111 -0.74 17.28 -4.72
C ALA A 111 -1.98 16.37 -4.77
N ALA A 112 -2.16 15.61 -5.86
CA ALA A 112 -3.26 14.67 -6.01
C ALA A 112 -3.21 13.54 -4.97
N THR A 113 -2.02 12.96 -4.71
CA THR A 113 -1.87 11.89 -3.71
C THR A 113 -2.05 12.39 -2.28
N ILE A 114 -1.61 13.61 -1.96
CA ILE A 114 -1.89 14.25 -0.66
C ILE A 114 -3.40 14.50 -0.50
N ALA A 115 -4.05 15.07 -1.52
CA ALA A 115 -5.50 15.30 -1.49
C ALA A 115 -6.27 13.98 -1.30
N MET A 116 -5.84 12.90 -1.98
CA MET A 116 -6.41 11.56 -1.83
C MET A 116 -6.24 10.99 -0.42
N LEU A 117 -5.09 11.18 0.23
CA LEU A 117 -4.87 10.76 1.63
C LEU A 117 -5.79 11.52 2.59
N VAL A 118 -5.99 12.82 2.36
CA VAL A 118 -6.88 13.65 3.17
C VAL A 118 -8.34 13.19 3.02
N THR A 119 -8.81 12.95 1.80
CA THR A 119 -10.18 12.48 1.57
C THR A 119 -10.40 11.07 2.11
N TYR A 120 -9.41 10.18 1.97
CA TYR A 120 -9.44 8.84 2.58
C TYR A 120 -9.51 8.94 4.11
N GLY A 121 -8.64 9.72 4.74
CA GLY A 121 -8.63 9.91 6.19
C GLY A 121 -9.96 10.49 6.71
N SER A 122 -10.52 11.46 5.99
CA SER A 122 -11.84 12.04 6.27
C SER A 122 -12.95 10.98 6.18
N ALA A 123 -12.96 10.16 5.13
CA ALA A 123 -13.93 9.09 4.97
C ALA A 123 -13.82 8.06 6.09
N ILE A 124 -12.61 7.59 6.42
CA ILE A 124 -12.39 6.66 7.53
C ILE A 124 -12.88 7.24 8.86
N PHE A 125 -12.63 8.53 9.11
CA PHE A 125 -13.13 9.22 10.30
C PHE A 125 -14.66 9.30 10.34
N ALA A 126 -15.30 9.57 9.19
CA ALA A 126 -16.75 9.63 9.06
C ALA A 126 -17.41 8.26 9.26
N VAL A 127 -16.83 7.17 8.74
CA VAL A 127 -17.45 5.83 8.84
C VAL A 127 -17.08 5.07 10.12
N THR A 128 -15.98 5.40 10.79
CA THR A 128 -15.48 4.66 11.98
C THR A 128 -16.01 5.21 13.31
N PRO A 129 -16.76 4.43 14.11
CA PRO A 129 -17.23 4.86 15.43
C PRO A 129 -16.11 5.43 16.31
N LYS A 130 -16.41 6.51 17.07
CA LYS A 130 -15.42 7.26 17.87
C LYS A 130 -14.91 6.45 19.06
N GLU A 131 -13.84 5.70 18.84
CA GLU A 131 -13.00 5.08 19.87
C GLU A 131 -11.58 5.62 19.68
N SER A 132 -11.24 6.73 20.35
CA SER A 132 -10.05 7.56 20.08
C SER A 132 -8.73 6.79 20.04
N VAL A 133 -8.61 5.71 20.82
CA VAL A 133 -7.41 4.87 20.87
C VAL A 133 -7.21 4.04 19.60
N LYS A 134 -8.29 3.65 18.92
CA LYS A 134 -8.20 2.79 17.73
C LYS A 134 -7.99 3.56 16.44
N PHE A 135 -8.43 4.82 16.40
CA PHE A 135 -8.10 5.74 15.31
C PHE A 135 -6.59 6.05 15.25
N ARG A 136 -5.91 6.11 16.41
CA ARG A 136 -4.44 6.26 16.46
C ARG A 136 -3.71 5.12 15.74
N TYR A 137 -4.18 3.88 15.83
CA TYR A 137 -3.57 2.77 15.11
C TYR A 137 -3.66 2.92 13.59
N VAL A 138 -4.77 3.48 13.08
CA VAL A 138 -4.92 3.77 11.65
C VAL A 138 -3.93 4.85 11.21
N LEU A 139 -3.76 5.91 12.01
CA LEU A 139 -2.77 6.97 11.73
C LEU A 139 -1.32 6.43 11.75
N ILE A 140 -0.99 5.59 12.74
CA ILE A 140 0.31 4.93 12.81
C ILE A 140 0.52 4.03 11.59
N ALA A 141 -0.48 3.23 11.21
CA ALA A 141 -0.44 2.37 10.04
C ALA A 141 -0.25 3.17 8.74
N ALA A 142 -0.89 4.34 8.63
CA ALA A 142 -0.74 5.24 7.48
C ALA A 142 0.69 5.80 7.37
N ALA A 143 1.31 6.15 8.50
CA ALA A 143 2.65 6.73 8.55
C ALA A 143 3.78 5.68 8.42
N LEU A 144 3.53 4.44 8.83
CA LEU A 144 4.53 3.38 8.94
C LEU A 144 5.34 3.13 7.65
N PRO A 145 4.72 3.01 6.46
CA PRO A 145 5.47 2.81 5.23
C PRO A 145 6.41 3.99 4.92
N PHE A 146 5.99 5.21 5.24
CA PHE A 146 6.77 6.42 4.99
C PHE A 146 7.96 6.50 5.95
N THR A 147 7.73 6.27 7.24
CA THR A 147 8.79 6.29 8.24
C THR A 147 9.81 5.19 7.98
N LEU A 148 9.37 3.97 7.66
CA LEU A 148 10.26 2.86 7.31
C LEU A 148 11.13 3.21 6.10
N ARG A 149 10.56 3.83 5.06
CA ARG A 149 11.32 4.25 3.90
C ARG A 149 12.33 5.35 4.22
N CYS A 150 11.95 6.36 5.00
CA CYS A 150 12.86 7.39 5.47
C CYS A 150 14.01 6.80 6.28
N LEU A 151 13.73 5.80 7.14
CA LEU A 151 14.76 5.08 7.91
C LEU A 151 15.70 4.30 6.99
N ILE A 152 15.19 3.58 5.98
CA ILE A 152 16.03 2.83 5.03
C ILE A 152 16.93 3.78 4.23
N GLN A 153 16.38 4.88 3.72
CA GLN A 153 17.15 5.87 2.99
C GLN A 153 18.21 6.54 3.89
N GLY A 154 17.83 6.96 5.09
CA GLY A 154 18.74 7.52 6.07
C GLY A 154 19.86 6.55 6.46
N PHE A 155 19.54 5.27 6.65
CA PHE A 155 20.53 4.23 6.92
C PHE A 155 21.48 4.01 5.74
N HIS A 156 20.98 3.99 4.51
CA HIS A 156 21.81 3.90 3.31
C HIS A 156 22.75 5.10 3.17
N THR A 157 22.24 6.31 3.38
CA THR A 157 23.05 7.54 3.33
C THR A 157 24.10 7.56 4.44
N CYS A 158 23.73 7.21 5.66
CA CYS A 158 24.65 7.16 6.81
C CYS A 158 25.75 6.10 6.61
N ARG A 159 25.38 4.92 6.11
CA ARG A 159 26.34 3.86 5.75
C ARG A 159 27.30 4.31 4.64
N SER A 160 26.81 5.04 3.64
CA SER A 160 27.66 5.61 2.59
C SER A 160 28.68 6.58 3.18
N MET A 161 28.24 7.51 4.05
CA MET A 161 29.12 8.49 4.70
C MET A 161 30.17 7.87 5.64
N MET A 162 29.90 6.67 6.19
CA MET A 162 30.83 5.95 7.05
C MET A 162 31.85 5.09 6.27
N SER A 163 31.64 4.92 4.96
CA SER A 163 32.52 4.11 4.10
C SER A 163 33.52 4.96 3.30
N ASP A 164 33.39 6.29 3.38
CA ASP A 164 34.31 7.31 2.83
C ASP A 164 35.21 7.88 3.96
#